data_AF-S7VE60-F1
#
_entry.id   AF-S7VE60-F1
#
_cell.length_a   1.000
_cell.length_b   1.000
_cell.length_c   1.000
_cell.angle_alpha   90.00
_cell.angle_beta   90.00
_cell.angle_gamma   90.00
#
_symmetry.space_group_name_H-M   'P 1'
#
loop_
_entity.id
_entity.type
_entity.pdbx_description
1 polymer ?
#
loop_
_entity_poly.entity_id
_entity_poly.type
_entity_poly.pdbx_seq_one_letter_code
_entity_poly.pdbx_strand_id
1 'polypeptide(L)'
;MTPPSGAIAGIYTTVDNTAGVWKAPANISMIDVKAPAINISQDFQEDLNAPLSGKAINPIRLFPNNGLLIWGARTLDGNSTDWRYINIKRAAIFLEQSIKQAIKDYEYEPNTANTWVSIKSMIQNFLTNLWKQGGLVGSSPSDAYTVNVGLGSTMTAEDILNGILRVSVKVALSHPAEFIEISFQQKMQES
;
A
#
# COMPACT_ATOMS: atom_id res chain seq x y z
N MET A 1 8.84 -12.06 -28.54
CA MET A 1 9.14 -11.10 -27.45
C MET A 1 7.83 -10.44 -27.08
N THR A 2 7.44 -10.45 -25.81
CA THR A 2 6.16 -9.90 -25.32
C THR A 2 6.43 -8.81 -24.28
N PRO A 3 5.61 -7.76 -24.20
CA PRO A 3 5.71 -6.77 -23.13
C PRO A 3 5.37 -7.40 -21.77
N PRO A 4 6.00 -6.96 -20.67
CA PRO A 4 5.80 -7.56 -19.34
C PRO A 4 4.47 -7.18 -18.70
N SER A 5 3.76 -6.16 -19.19
CA SER A 5 2.56 -5.59 -18.54
C SER A 5 1.47 -6.61 -18.22
N GLY A 6 1.17 -7.52 -19.15
CA GLY A 6 0.18 -8.58 -18.92
C GLY A 6 0.58 -9.55 -17.81
N ALA A 7 1.85 -9.95 -17.77
CA ALA A 7 2.36 -10.83 -16.74
C ALA A 7 2.40 -10.14 -15.36
N ILE A 8 2.81 -8.87 -15.32
CA ILE A 8 2.81 -8.07 -14.07
C ILE A 8 1.40 -7.88 -13.52
N ALA A 9 0.38 -7.70 -14.37
CA ALA A 9 -1.01 -7.65 -13.94
C ALA A 9 -1.44 -8.94 -13.22
N GLY A 10 -1.06 -10.11 -13.77
CA GLY A 10 -1.31 -11.40 -13.11
C GLY A 10 -0.57 -11.55 -11.77
N ILE A 11 0.65 -11.03 -11.68
CA ILE A 11 1.39 -11.01 -10.41
C ILE A 11 0.70 -10.13 -9.38
N TYR A 12 0.18 -8.96 -9.75
CA TYR A 12 -0.58 -8.13 -8.83
C TYR A 12 -1.77 -8.88 -8.25
N THR A 13 -2.57 -9.55 -9.10
CA THR A 13 -3.71 -10.37 -8.65
C THR A 13 -3.27 -11.50 -7.71
N THR A 14 -2.17 -12.18 -8.04
CA THR A 14 -1.64 -13.28 -7.22
C THR A 14 -1.20 -12.78 -5.85
N VAL A 15 -0.43 -11.70 -5.80
CA VAL A 15 0.05 -11.10 -4.55
C VAL A 15 -1.11 -10.60 -3.70
N ASP A 16 -2.07 -9.89 -4.30
CA ASP A 16 -3.24 -9.37 -3.59
C ASP A 16 -4.06 -10.49 -2.94
N ASN A 17 -4.29 -11.59 -3.65
CA ASN A 17 -5.08 -12.71 -3.13
C ASN A 17 -4.38 -13.51 -2.04
N THR A 18 -3.04 -13.54 -2.04
CA THR A 18 -2.25 -14.37 -1.12
C THR A 18 -1.74 -13.62 0.10
N ALA A 19 -1.42 -12.33 -0.05
CA ALA A 19 -0.74 -11.52 0.95
C ALA A 19 -1.36 -10.12 1.16
N GLY A 20 -2.39 -9.77 0.38
CA GLY A 20 -3.06 -8.48 0.44
C GLY A 20 -2.38 -7.41 -0.40
N VAL A 21 -3.17 -6.40 -0.79
CA VAL A 21 -2.75 -5.29 -1.67
C VAL A 21 -1.63 -4.41 -1.08
N TRP A 22 -1.46 -4.45 0.24
CA TRP A 22 -0.41 -3.75 0.99
C TRP A 22 0.96 -4.42 0.89
N LYS A 23 1.05 -5.65 0.33
CA LYS A 23 2.32 -6.30 0.04
C LYS A 23 2.92 -5.77 -1.26
N ALA A 24 4.21 -5.41 -1.22
CA ALA A 24 4.97 -5.06 -2.42
C ALA A 24 4.99 -6.24 -3.42
N PRO A 25 4.56 -6.04 -4.68
CA PRO A 25 4.59 -7.07 -5.73
C PRO A 25 5.99 -7.17 -6.36
N ALA A 26 7.01 -7.27 -5.50
CA ALA A 26 8.42 -7.38 -5.84
C ALA A 26 9.04 -8.54 -5.06
N ASN A 27 10.20 -8.99 -5.52
CA ASN A 27 10.82 -10.25 -5.10
C ASN A 27 9.90 -11.46 -5.34
N ILE A 28 9.16 -11.43 -6.45
CA ILE A 28 8.26 -12.51 -6.88
C ILE A 28 8.79 -13.10 -8.18
N SER A 29 8.85 -14.43 -8.24
CA SER A 29 9.26 -15.16 -9.43
C SER A 29 8.20 -15.13 -10.52
N MET A 30 8.62 -14.98 -11.78
CA MET A 30 7.72 -15.10 -12.93
C MET A 30 7.68 -16.55 -13.43
N ILE A 31 6.48 -17.05 -13.73
CA ILE A 31 6.25 -18.40 -14.27
C ILE A 31 6.22 -18.32 -15.79
N ASP A 32 6.74 -19.35 -16.47
CA ASP A 32 6.75 -19.49 -17.94
C ASP A 32 7.45 -18.36 -18.72
N VAL A 33 8.38 -17.65 -18.06
CA VAL A 33 9.24 -16.65 -18.71
C VAL A 33 10.67 -17.17 -18.75
N LYS A 34 11.23 -17.32 -19.96
CA LYS A 34 12.59 -17.85 -20.16
C LYS A 34 13.68 -16.90 -19.69
N ALA A 35 13.62 -15.63 -20.12
CA ALA A 35 14.62 -14.60 -19.82
C ALA A 35 14.07 -13.21 -20.18
N PRO A 36 14.59 -12.13 -19.57
CA PRO A 36 14.34 -10.78 -20.05
C PRO A 36 15.08 -10.55 -21.37
N ALA A 37 14.56 -9.64 -22.20
CA ALA A 37 15.18 -9.32 -23.49
C ALA A 37 16.56 -8.65 -23.34
N ILE A 38 16.77 -7.96 -22.23
CA ILE A 38 18.02 -7.30 -21.86
C ILE A 38 18.39 -7.79 -20.47
N ASN A 39 19.64 -8.24 -20.29
CA ASN A 39 20.14 -8.58 -18.97
C ASN A 39 20.47 -7.29 -18.20
N ILE A 40 19.89 -7.12 -17.02
CA ILE A 40 20.05 -5.93 -16.20
C ILE A 40 21.03 -6.25 -15.06
N SER A 41 22.22 -5.65 -15.12
CA SER A 41 23.24 -5.72 -14.06
C SER A 41 22.79 -4.95 -12.82
N GLN A 42 23.56 -5.07 -11.73
CA GLN A 42 23.29 -4.30 -10.52
C GLN A 42 23.45 -2.81 -10.75
N ASP A 43 24.56 -2.38 -11.35
CA ASP A 43 24.83 -0.97 -11.66
C ASP A 43 23.75 -0.39 -12.57
N PHE A 44 23.33 -1.12 -13.61
CA PHE A 44 22.28 -0.65 -14.51
C PHE A 44 20.92 -0.54 -13.80
N GLN A 45 20.64 -1.39 -12.81
CA GLN A 45 19.43 -1.27 -12.00
C GLN A 45 19.43 0.01 -11.15
N GLU A 46 20.56 0.42 -10.59
CA GLU A 46 20.60 1.59 -9.70
C GLU A 46 20.12 2.85 -10.41
N ASP A 47 20.58 3.05 -11.65
CA ASP A 47 20.12 4.13 -12.54
C ASP A 47 18.63 4.06 -12.87
N LEU A 48 18.06 2.85 -12.94
CA LEU A 48 16.63 2.65 -13.21
C LEU A 48 15.76 2.92 -11.98
N ASN A 49 16.19 2.50 -10.80
CA ASN A 49 15.40 2.62 -9.58
C ASN A 49 15.42 4.03 -8.99
N ALA A 50 16.57 4.73 -9.02
CA ALA A 50 16.74 6.05 -8.41
C ALA A 50 17.21 7.14 -9.41
N PRO A 51 16.55 7.30 -10.57
CA PRO A 51 16.97 8.30 -11.54
C PRO A 51 16.75 9.71 -10.99
N LEU A 52 17.61 10.66 -11.38
CA LEU A 52 17.47 12.08 -11.02
C LEU A 52 16.11 12.67 -11.39
N SER A 53 15.44 12.11 -12.41
CA SER A 53 14.10 12.51 -12.84
C SER A 53 12.99 12.06 -11.89
N GLY A 54 13.26 11.15 -10.95
CA GLY A 54 12.30 10.53 -10.05
C GLY A 54 11.41 9.46 -10.70
N LYS A 55 11.50 9.26 -12.02
CA LYS A 55 10.72 8.28 -12.76
C LYS A 55 11.33 6.90 -12.67
N ALA A 56 11.17 6.26 -11.52
CA ALA A 56 11.71 4.93 -11.27
C ALA A 56 11.12 3.88 -12.23
N ILE A 57 11.97 2.96 -12.68
CA ILE A 57 11.64 1.80 -13.49
C ILE A 57 11.97 0.56 -12.67
N ASN A 58 10.98 -0.32 -12.46
CA ASN A 58 11.18 -1.58 -11.75
C ASN A 58 11.67 -2.66 -12.73
N PRO A 59 12.93 -3.12 -12.64
CA PRO A 59 13.47 -4.12 -13.55
C PRO A 59 12.96 -5.53 -13.22
N ILE A 60 12.93 -6.39 -14.24
CA ILE A 60 12.80 -7.84 -14.09
C ILE A 60 14.19 -8.43 -14.31
N ARG A 61 14.76 -9.08 -13.29
CA ARG A 61 16.17 -9.50 -13.26
C ARG A 61 16.32 -10.99 -13.10
N LEU A 62 17.31 -11.56 -13.79
CA LEU A 62 17.70 -12.95 -13.63
C LEU A 62 18.79 -13.04 -12.56
N PHE A 63 18.53 -13.83 -11.51
CA PHE A 63 19.48 -14.13 -10.45
C PHE A 63 19.96 -15.58 -10.58
N PRO A 64 21.28 -15.85 -10.44
CA PRO A 64 21.83 -17.20 -10.63
C PRO A 64 21.14 -18.30 -9.80
N ASN A 65 20.74 -17.99 -8.56
CA ASN A 65 20.16 -18.96 -7.62
C ASN A 65 18.65 -18.78 -7.38
N ASN A 66 18.06 -17.67 -7.83
CA ASN A 66 16.67 -17.32 -7.54
C ASN A 66 15.79 -17.21 -8.79
N GLY A 67 16.40 -17.37 -9.98
CA GLY A 67 15.69 -17.27 -11.25
C GLY A 67 15.26 -15.84 -11.56
N LEU A 68 14.18 -15.71 -12.33
CA LEU A 68 13.69 -14.43 -12.82
C LEU A 68 12.76 -13.77 -11.78
N LEU A 69 13.18 -12.64 -11.23
CA LEU A 69 12.45 -11.91 -10.19
C LEU A 69 12.04 -10.51 -10.66
N ILE A 70 10.86 -10.08 -10.23
CA ILE A 70 10.47 -8.67 -10.26
C ILE A 70 11.25 -7.94 -9.18
N TRP A 71 12.05 -6.95 -9.55
CA TRP A 71 13.08 -6.39 -8.68
C TRP A 71 12.93 -4.88 -8.46
N GLY A 72 11.73 -4.48 -8.05
CA GLY A 72 11.40 -3.12 -7.67
C GLY A 72 9.91 -2.97 -7.41
N ALA A 73 9.55 -2.03 -6.53
CA ALA A 73 8.15 -1.73 -6.21
C ALA A 73 7.87 -0.22 -6.23
N ARG A 74 8.67 0.58 -6.93
CA ARG A 74 8.52 2.04 -6.99
C ARG A 74 7.48 2.45 -8.02
N THR A 75 6.78 3.55 -7.77
CA THR A 75 5.90 4.20 -8.77
C THR A 75 6.73 5.10 -9.69
N LEU A 76 6.11 5.69 -10.70
CA LEU A 76 6.74 6.74 -11.51
C LEU A 76 6.98 8.05 -10.73
N ASP A 77 6.43 8.16 -9.52
CA ASP A 77 6.72 9.24 -8.57
C ASP A 77 7.68 8.73 -7.48
N GLY A 78 8.82 8.19 -7.91
CA GLY A 78 9.79 7.50 -7.06
C GLY A 78 10.49 8.39 -6.04
N ASN A 79 10.48 9.71 -6.24
CA ASN A 79 11.04 10.69 -5.30
C ASN A 79 10.03 11.14 -4.22
N SER A 80 8.75 10.78 -4.37
CA SER A 80 7.72 11.08 -3.37
C SER A 80 8.09 10.52 -1.99
N THR A 81 7.70 11.22 -0.93
CA THR A 81 7.73 10.67 0.43
C THR A 81 6.53 9.77 0.66
N ASP A 82 5.38 10.12 0.08
CA ASP A 82 4.09 9.53 0.43
C ASP A 82 3.69 8.42 -0.54
N TRP A 83 4.03 8.56 -1.82
CA TRP A 83 3.53 7.70 -2.91
C TRP A 83 4.63 6.98 -3.68
N ARG A 84 5.82 6.87 -3.09
CA ARG A 84 6.99 6.21 -3.69
C ARG A 84 6.71 4.79 -4.13
N TYR A 85 5.95 4.04 -3.34
CA TYR A 85 5.81 2.59 -3.51
C TYR A 85 4.43 2.19 -4.03
N ILE A 86 4.44 1.20 -4.93
CA ILE A 86 3.26 0.61 -5.58
C ILE A 86 2.28 0.08 -4.54
N ASN A 87 2.74 -0.69 -3.55
CA ASN A 87 1.85 -1.26 -2.54
C ASN A 87 1.20 -0.20 -1.64
N ILE A 88 1.93 0.88 -1.32
CA ILE A 88 1.36 1.99 -0.54
C ILE A 88 0.27 2.68 -1.35
N LYS A 89 0.56 3.03 -2.62
CA LYS A 89 -0.43 3.70 -3.48
C LYS A 89 -1.65 2.83 -3.73
N ARG A 90 -1.45 1.53 -4.01
CA ARG A 90 -2.54 0.58 -4.24
C ARG A 90 -3.36 0.32 -2.98
N ALA A 91 -2.73 0.21 -1.81
CA ALA A 91 -3.44 0.07 -0.55
C ALA A 91 -4.31 1.30 -0.23
N ALA A 92 -3.79 2.50 -0.46
CA ALA A 92 -4.58 3.73 -0.29
C ALA A 92 -5.79 3.79 -1.24
N ILE A 93 -5.61 3.44 -2.52
CA ILE A 93 -6.71 3.35 -3.49
C ILE A 93 -7.73 2.30 -3.05
N PHE A 94 -7.28 1.11 -2.65
CA PHE A 94 -8.16 0.04 -2.16
C PHE A 94 -8.99 0.49 -0.95
N LEU A 95 -8.37 1.13 0.03
CA LEU A 95 -9.04 1.67 1.20
C LEU A 95 -10.09 2.72 0.82
N GLU A 96 -9.71 3.69 -0.01
CA GLU A 96 -10.60 4.75 -0.45
C GLU A 96 -11.82 4.21 -1.19
N GLN A 97 -11.62 3.31 -2.16
CA GLN A 97 -12.71 2.72 -2.94
C GLN A 97 -13.61 1.82 -2.09
N SER A 98 -13.02 1.01 -1.20
CA SER A 98 -13.79 0.13 -0.31
C SER A 98 -14.66 0.94 0.65
N ILE A 99 -14.12 2.00 1.24
CA ILE A 99 -14.88 2.88 2.15
C ILE A 99 -15.95 3.63 1.38
N LYS A 100 -15.63 4.21 0.21
CA LYS A 100 -16.61 4.90 -0.66
C LYS A 100 -17.78 3.99 -1.04
N GLN A 101 -17.48 2.74 -1.41
CA GLN A 101 -18.50 1.77 -1.76
C GLN A 101 -19.36 1.40 -0.56
N ALA A 102 -18.77 1.25 0.63
CA ALA A 102 -19.49 0.89 1.85
C ALA A 102 -20.38 2.02 2.38
N ILE A 103 -19.97 3.29 2.22
CA ILE A 103 -20.79 4.44 2.65
C ILE A 103 -21.90 4.79 1.67
N LYS A 104 -21.89 4.23 0.46
CA LYS A 104 -22.88 4.52 -0.58
C LYS A 104 -24.31 4.17 -0.15
N ASP A 105 -24.46 3.16 0.69
CA ASP A 105 -25.77 2.75 1.22
C ASP A 105 -26.38 3.77 2.18
N TYR A 106 -25.60 4.76 2.65
CA TYR A 106 -26.08 5.87 3.47
C TYR A 106 -26.40 7.12 2.62
N GLU A 107 -26.28 7.04 1.30
CA GLU A 107 -26.73 8.12 0.42
C GLU A 107 -28.25 8.33 0.63
N TYR A 108 -28.64 9.57 0.90
CA TYR A 108 -30.02 9.96 1.25
C TYR A 108 -30.55 9.51 2.61
N GLU A 109 -29.74 8.85 3.45
CA GLU A 109 -30.12 8.62 4.85
C GLU A 109 -30.13 9.93 5.65
N PRO A 110 -30.96 10.05 6.70
CA PRO A 110 -30.99 11.23 7.56
C PRO A 110 -29.59 11.54 8.16
N ASN A 111 -29.12 12.77 8.03
CA ASN A 111 -27.82 13.22 8.55
C ASN A 111 -27.86 13.41 10.09
N THR A 112 -27.89 12.30 10.82
CA THR A 112 -28.11 12.26 12.27
C THR A 112 -27.00 11.51 13.00
N ALA A 113 -26.93 11.66 14.32
CA ALA A 113 -25.98 10.95 15.18
C ALA A 113 -26.02 9.43 14.99
N ASN A 114 -27.20 8.83 14.79
CA ASN A 114 -27.34 7.40 14.58
C ASN A 114 -26.68 6.93 13.28
N THR A 115 -26.84 7.70 12.20
CA THR A 115 -26.19 7.45 10.91
C THR A 115 -24.67 7.57 11.04
N TRP A 116 -24.18 8.59 11.75
CA TRP A 116 -22.74 8.79 11.98
C TRP A 116 -22.11 7.64 12.77
N VAL A 117 -22.77 7.18 13.83
CA VAL A 117 -22.30 6.04 14.63
C VAL A 117 -22.27 4.77 13.78
N SER A 118 -23.25 4.56 12.91
CA SER A 118 -23.32 3.40 12.02
C SER A 118 -22.17 3.42 11.00
N ILE A 119 -21.97 4.54 10.31
CA ILE A 119 -20.85 4.75 9.37
C ILE A 119 -19.50 4.56 10.07
N LYS A 120 -19.32 5.19 11.24
CA LYS A 120 -18.08 5.08 12.01
C LYS A 120 -17.78 3.64 12.38
N SER A 121 -18.77 2.92 12.92
CA SER A 121 -18.61 1.52 13.35
C SER A 121 -18.29 0.61 12.17
N MET A 122 -18.96 0.79 11.03
CA MET A 122 -18.69 0.04 9.81
C MET A 122 -17.23 0.21 9.35
N ILE A 123 -16.77 1.47 9.23
CA ILE A 123 -15.40 1.76 8.78
C ILE A 123 -14.37 1.24 9.80
N GLN A 124 -14.62 1.40 11.10
CA GLN A 124 -13.73 0.89 12.15
C GLN A 124 -13.62 -0.63 12.12
N ASN A 125 -14.72 -1.35 11.89
CA ASN A 125 -14.71 -2.81 11.77
C ASN A 125 -13.90 -3.27 10.55
N PHE A 126 -14.08 -2.61 9.41
CA PHE A 126 -13.29 -2.88 8.20
C PHE A 126 -11.78 -2.67 8.45
N LEU A 127 -11.39 -1.52 9.00
CA LEU A 127 -9.99 -1.21 9.29
C LEU A 127 -9.39 -2.10 10.37
N THR A 128 -10.18 -2.52 11.37
CA THR A 128 -9.74 -3.51 12.37
C THR A 128 -9.38 -4.83 11.72
N ASN A 129 -10.23 -5.33 10.82
CA ASN A 129 -9.98 -6.58 10.12
C ASN A 129 -8.75 -6.48 9.22
N LEU A 130 -8.55 -5.34 8.56
CA LEU A 130 -7.36 -5.08 7.75
C LEU A 130 -6.08 -5.03 8.59
N TRP A 131 -6.12 -4.36 9.74
CA TRP A 131 -5.00 -4.31 10.69
C TRP A 131 -4.62 -5.70 11.21
N LYS A 132 -5.60 -6.53 11.58
CA LYS A 132 -5.37 -7.92 12.00
C LYS A 132 -4.72 -8.79 10.91
N GLN A 133 -4.92 -8.45 9.64
CA GLN A 133 -4.27 -9.11 8.50
C GLN A 133 -2.88 -8.55 8.17
N GLY A 134 -2.39 -7.57 8.94
CA GLY A 134 -1.11 -6.91 8.71
C GLY A 134 -1.13 -5.82 7.64
N GLY A 135 -2.33 -5.37 7.21
CA GLY A 135 -2.46 -4.33 6.20
C GLY A 135 -2.24 -2.90 6.71
N LEU A 136 -2.35 -2.70 8.02
CA LEU A 136 -2.07 -1.45 8.71
C LEU A 136 -1.00 -1.68 9.78
N VAL A 137 -0.21 -0.66 10.09
CA VAL A 137 0.88 -0.73 11.07
C VAL A 137 0.46 -0.05 12.37
N GLY A 138 0.73 -0.69 13.50
CA GLY A 138 0.45 -0.14 14.82
C GLY A 138 0.39 -1.25 15.86
N SER A 139 0.81 -0.96 17.09
CA SER A 139 0.75 -1.94 18.19
C SER A 139 -0.68 -2.18 18.69
N SER A 140 -1.54 -1.18 18.45
CA SER A 140 -2.97 -1.20 18.75
C SER A 140 -3.77 -0.64 17.56
N PRO A 141 -5.09 -0.90 17.48
CA PRO A 141 -5.94 -0.30 16.46
C PRO A 141 -5.89 1.25 16.44
N SER A 142 -5.74 1.88 17.61
CA SER A 142 -5.62 3.34 17.73
C SER A 142 -4.31 3.91 17.19
N ASP A 143 -3.23 3.11 17.15
CA ASP A 143 -1.99 3.51 16.48
C ASP A 143 -2.11 3.36 14.96
N ALA A 144 -2.94 2.41 14.52
CA ALA A 144 -3.06 2.02 13.12
C ALA A 144 -4.02 2.90 12.32
N TYR A 145 -5.11 3.37 12.93
CA TYR A 145 -6.08 4.21 12.24
C TYR A 145 -6.94 5.07 13.18
N THR A 146 -7.52 6.13 12.61
CA THR A 146 -8.51 7.00 13.28
C THR A 146 -9.68 7.27 12.33
N VAL A 147 -10.91 7.15 12.83
CA VAL A 147 -12.14 7.47 12.10
C VAL A 147 -12.93 8.53 12.87
N ASN A 148 -13.17 9.67 12.23
CA ASN A 148 -13.93 10.78 12.78
C ASN A 148 -15.14 11.08 11.89
N VAL A 149 -16.29 11.27 12.53
CA VAL A 149 -17.53 11.73 11.91
C VAL A 149 -18.41 12.31 13.01
N GLY A 150 -18.98 13.49 12.77
CA GLY A 150 -20.01 14.08 13.63
C GLY A 150 -19.94 15.59 13.74
N LEU A 151 -20.99 16.17 14.32
CA LEU A 151 -21.08 17.60 14.64
C LEU A 151 -20.00 18.00 15.66
N GLY A 152 -19.26 19.06 15.37
CA GLY A 152 -18.12 19.51 16.18
C GLY A 152 -16.86 18.66 16.04
N SER A 153 -16.89 17.57 15.25
CA SER A 153 -15.73 16.74 14.94
C SER A 153 -15.27 16.93 13.50
N THR A 154 -16.13 16.64 12.53
CA THR A 154 -15.84 16.79 11.09
C THR A 154 -16.83 17.70 10.37
N MET A 155 -17.94 18.03 11.04
CA MET A 155 -19.04 18.81 10.50
C MET A 155 -19.44 19.94 11.44
N THR A 156 -19.94 21.01 10.85
CA THR A 156 -20.60 22.13 11.52
C THR A 156 -22.12 22.00 11.42
N ALA A 157 -22.88 22.85 12.11
CA ALA A 157 -24.34 22.89 11.98
C ALA A 157 -24.76 23.29 10.55
N GLU A 158 -24.00 24.16 9.90
CA GLU A 158 -24.23 24.57 8.51
C GLU A 158 -24.02 23.41 7.54
N ASP A 159 -22.99 22.58 7.75
CA ASP A 159 -22.80 21.37 6.94
C ASP A 159 -24.02 20.45 7.01
N ILE A 160 -24.61 20.27 8.19
CA ILE A 160 -25.81 19.44 8.36
C ILE A 160 -27.01 20.04 7.63
N LEU A 161 -27.23 21.35 7.77
CA LEU A 161 -28.32 22.06 7.06
C LEU A 161 -28.18 21.97 5.53
N ASN A 162 -26.94 22.02 5.04
CA ASN A 162 -26.62 21.87 3.61
C ASN A 162 -26.59 20.41 3.14
N GLY A 163 -26.92 19.44 4.00
CA GLY A 163 -26.92 18.02 3.65
C GLY A 163 -25.54 17.42 3.44
N ILE A 164 -24.48 18.06 3.94
CA ILE A 164 -23.10 17.60 3.80
C ILE A 164 -22.73 16.70 4.98
N LEU A 165 -22.38 15.44 4.68
CA LEU A 165 -21.81 14.49 5.63
C LEU A 165 -20.31 14.32 5.34
N ARG A 166 -19.45 14.64 6.32
CA ARG A 166 -17.98 14.46 6.19
C ARG A 166 -17.46 13.40 7.13
N VAL A 167 -16.74 12.43 6.56
CA VAL A 167 -15.98 11.42 7.30
C VAL A 167 -14.50 11.68 7.08
N SER A 168 -13.72 11.67 8.16
CA SER A 168 -12.25 11.73 8.10
C SER A 168 -11.67 10.41 8.55
N VAL A 169 -10.84 9.81 7.71
CA VAL A 169 -10.16 8.54 7.97
C VAL A 169 -8.66 8.76 7.85
N LYS A 170 -7.91 8.36 8.88
CA LYS A 170 -6.44 8.34 8.88
C LYS A 170 -5.98 6.90 9.07
N VAL A 171 -4.95 6.48 8.36
CA VAL A 171 -4.39 5.12 8.40
C VAL A 171 -2.87 5.14 8.37
N ALA A 172 -2.23 4.18 9.02
CA ALA A 172 -0.79 3.94 8.97
C ALA A 172 -0.50 2.73 8.07
N LEU A 173 0.06 2.96 6.88
CA LEU A 173 0.40 1.93 5.90
C LEU A 173 1.82 1.40 6.08
N SER A 174 2.00 0.10 5.84
CA SER A 174 3.32 -0.54 5.90
C SER A 174 4.20 -0.11 4.73
N HIS A 175 5.36 0.45 5.05
CA HIS A 175 6.40 0.72 4.06
C HIS A 175 7.25 -0.54 3.86
N PRO A 176 7.70 -0.84 2.63
CA PRO A 176 8.59 -1.96 2.38
C PRO A 176 10.00 -1.68 2.92
N ALA A 177 10.68 -2.72 3.42
CA ALA A 177 12.11 -2.67 3.72
C ALA A 177 12.89 -2.80 2.40
N GLU A 178 13.30 -1.68 1.82
CA GLU A 178 14.07 -1.65 0.57
C GLU A 178 15.57 -1.90 0.78
N PHE A 179 16.11 -1.47 1.92
CA PHE A 179 17.51 -1.62 2.29
C PHE A 179 17.61 -2.37 3.62
N ILE A 180 18.47 -3.38 3.67
CA ILE A 180 18.78 -4.13 4.89
C ILE A 180 20.25 -3.90 5.17
N GLU A 181 20.54 -3.20 6.25
CA GLU A 181 21.91 -3.00 6.75
C GLU A 181 22.17 -4.00 7.89
N ILE A 182 23.25 -4.78 7.77
CA ILE A 182 23.69 -5.72 8.80
C ILE A 182 25.01 -5.20 9.36
N SER A 183 25.04 -4.86 10.65
CA SER A 183 26.27 -4.51 11.35
C SER A 183 26.84 -5.73 12.06
N PHE A 184 28.15 -5.97 11.89
CA PHE A 184 28.86 -7.06 12.54
C PHE A 184 29.90 -6.49 13.50
N GLN A 185 29.86 -6.92 14.77
CA GLN A 185 30.83 -6.54 15.79
C GLN A 185 31.32 -7.79 16.53
N GLN A 186 32.64 -7.90 16.68
CA GLN A 186 33.23 -8.94 17.51
C GLN A 186 33.13 -8.53 18.98
N LYS A 187 32.36 -9.29 19.77
CA LYS A 187 32.33 -9.11 21.22
C LYS A 187 33.68 -9.55 21.82
N MET A 188 34.27 -8.73 22.70
CA MET A 188 35.46 -9.15 23.46
C MET A 188 35.10 -10.31 24.38
N GLN A 189 36.03 -11.24 24.56
CA GLN A 189 35.85 -12.40 25.43
C GLN A 189 35.69 -11.89 26.87
N GLU A 190 34.54 -12.17 27.48
CA GLU A 190 34.31 -11.93 28.90
C GLU A 190 35.02 -13.05 29.68
N SER A 191 35.94 -12.65 30.57
CA SER A 191 36.69 -13.55 31.46
C SER A 191 35.81 -14.20 32.51
#